data_AF-A0A1H5JH07-F1
#
_entry.id   AF-A0A1H5JH07-F1
#
_cell.length_a   1.000
_cell.length_b   1.000
_cell.length_c   1.000
_cell.angle_alpha   90.00
_cell.angle_beta   90.00
_cell.angle_gamma   90.00
#
_symmetry.space_group_name_H-M   'P 1'
#
loop_
_entity.id
_entity.type
_entity.pdbx_description
1 polymer ?
#
loop_
_entity_poly.entity_id
_entity_poly.type
_entity_poly.pdbx_seq_one_letter_code
_entity_poly.pdbx_strand_id
1 'polypeptide(L)'
;MRGPTARNMYHLTVDDFTDEDVAEFHRLMSELLTKCASVGERHAPEGTWVPSTAGLFDQMAESMQLVAEVSRALNHTRAGIRRVGGRARQRLYDRVSGTHEGPTGPA
;
A
#
# COMPACT_ATOMS: atom_id res chain seq x y z
N MET A 1 -9.11 37.54 -13.73
CA MET A 1 -9.35 36.92 -12.42
C MET A 1 -9.55 35.41 -12.66
N ARG A 2 -8.54 34.57 -12.43
CA ARG A 2 -8.72 33.10 -12.46
C ARG A 2 -9.33 32.71 -11.13
N GLY A 3 -10.55 32.18 -11.12
CA GLY A 3 -11.14 31.58 -9.93
C GLY A 3 -10.31 30.38 -9.45
N PRO A 4 -10.47 29.95 -8.19
CA PRO A 4 -9.79 28.76 -7.71
C PRO A 4 -10.24 27.58 -8.58
N THR A 5 -9.31 27.04 -9.37
CA THR A 5 -9.56 25.81 -10.13
C THR A 5 -9.96 24.71 -9.16
N ALA A 6 -11.10 24.07 -9.39
CA ALA A 6 -11.64 22.93 -8.62
C ALA A 6 -10.63 21.78 -8.37
N ARG A 7 -9.47 21.81 -9.02
CA ARG A 7 -8.31 20.94 -8.80
C ARG A 7 -7.80 20.94 -7.34
N ASN A 8 -8.02 22.00 -6.56
CA ASN A 8 -7.62 22.05 -5.15
C ASN A 8 -8.62 21.43 -4.16
N MET A 9 -9.86 21.13 -4.56
CA MET A 9 -10.87 20.54 -3.65
C MET A 9 -10.70 19.04 -3.41
N TYR A 10 -9.79 18.36 -4.11
CA TYR A 10 -9.61 16.91 -4.06
C TYR A 10 -8.20 16.47 -3.63
N HIS A 11 -7.42 17.37 -3.01
CA HIS A 11 -6.16 16.98 -2.40
C HIS A 11 -6.41 16.37 -1.02
N LEU A 12 -6.01 15.11 -0.84
CA LEU A 12 -6.03 14.47 0.47
C LEU A 12 -5.12 15.22 1.44
N THR A 13 -5.65 15.44 2.63
CA THR A 13 -4.92 15.91 3.81
C THR A 13 -4.79 14.78 4.81
N VAL A 14 -4.01 14.98 5.89
CA VAL A 14 -3.89 13.99 6.96
C VAL A 14 -5.24 13.71 7.63
N ASP A 15 -6.11 14.73 7.72
CA ASP A 15 -7.43 14.65 8.35
C ASP A 15 -8.45 13.78 7.57
N ASP A 16 -8.09 13.32 6.36
CA ASP A 16 -8.90 12.39 5.56
C ASP A 16 -8.63 10.91 5.88
N PHE A 17 -7.57 10.63 6.66
CA PHE A 17 -7.19 9.30 7.12
C PHE A 17 -7.66 9.07 8.55
N THR A 18 -8.18 7.88 8.83
CA THR A 18 -8.49 7.47 10.20
C THR A 18 -7.28 6.80 10.84
N ASP A 19 -7.30 6.62 12.16
CA ASP A 19 -6.28 5.84 12.87
C ASP A 19 -6.18 4.40 12.33
N GLU A 20 -7.30 3.81 11.90
CA GLU A 20 -7.33 2.49 11.27
C GLU A 20 -6.59 2.47 9.92
N ASP A 21 -6.74 3.52 9.11
CA ASP A 21 -6.00 3.64 7.85
C ASP A 21 -4.50 3.75 8.06
N VAL A 22 -4.10 4.55 9.06
CA VAL A 22 -2.69 4.71 9.44
C VAL A 22 -2.13 3.40 9.99
N ALA A 23 -2.89 2.70 10.83
CA ALA A 23 -2.51 1.38 11.36
C ALA A 23 -2.39 0.34 10.23
N GLU A 24 -3.32 0.30 9.28
CA GLU A 24 -3.24 -0.61 8.13
C GLU A 24 -2.02 -0.28 7.27
N PHE A 25 -1.75 1.00 7.00
CA PHE A 25 -0.56 1.43 6.27
C PHE A 25 0.73 0.96 6.96
N HIS A 26 0.87 1.19 8.27
CA HIS A 26 2.02 0.74 9.04
C HIS A 26 2.15 -0.79 9.03
N ARG A 27 1.03 -1.52 9.18
CA ARG A 27 1.03 -2.99 9.09
C ARG A 27 1.54 -3.47 7.73
N LEU A 28 1.03 -2.91 6.64
CA LEU A 28 1.43 -3.28 5.27
C LEU A 28 2.92 -3.01 4.99
N MET A 29 3.46 -1.91 5.52
CA MET A 29 4.88 -1.58 5.40
C MET A 29 5.74 -2.52 6.25
N SER A 30 5.35 -2.79 7.50
CA SER A 30 6.04 -3.73 8.38
C SER A 30 6.06 -5.14 7.81
N GLU A 31 4.95 -5.60 7.22
CA GLU A 31 4.88 -6.90 6.55
C GLU A 31 5.82 -6.98 5.35
N LEU A 32 5.89 -5.93 4.53
CA LEU A 32 6.81 -5.86 3.39
C LEU A 32 8.26 -5.94 3.86
N LEU A 33 8.63 -5.11 4.85
CA LEU A 33 9.99 -5.09 5.40
C LEU A 33 10.37 -6.44 6.01
N THR A 34 9.46 -7.04 6.78
CA THR A 34 9.66 -8.38 7.38
C THR A 34 9.87 -9.43 6.30
N LYS A 35 9.08 -9.38 5.21
CA LYS A 35 9.22 -10.32 4.10
C LYS A 35 10.56 -10.15 3.37
N CYS A 36 10.97 -8.90 3.12
CA CYS A 36 12.28 -8.60 2.51
C CYS A 36 13.44 -9.04 3.41
N ALA A 37 13.36 -8.80 4.72
CA ALA A 37 14.36 -9.27 5.69
C ALA A 37 14.48 -10.79 5.68
N SER A 38 13.36 -11.51 5.77
CA SER A 38 13.34 -12.98 5.70
C SER A 38 13.85 -13.54 4.38
N VAL A 39 13.63 -12.83 3.27
CA VAL A 39 14.24 -13.18 1.97
C VAL A 39 15.75 -12.97 2.00
N GLY A 40 16.22 -11.84 2.54
CA GLY A 40 17.64 -11.54 2.72
C GLY A 40 18.35 -12.57 3.60
N GLU A 41 17.80 -12.91 4.76
CA GLU A 41 18.36 -13.91 5.67
C GLU A 41 18.53 -15.29 5.02
N ARG A 42 17.56 -15.70 4.19
CA ARG A 42 17.59 -17.02 3.54
C ARG A 42 18.58 -17.10 2.39
N HIS A 43 18.72 -16.03 1.61
CA HIS A 43 19.42 -16.09 0.33
C HIS A 43 20.66 -15.21 0.24
N ALA A 44 20.84 -14.26 1.17
CA ALA A 44 21.99 -13.37 1.24
C ALA A 44 22.32 -12.97 2.68
N PRO A 45 22.59 -13.95 3.60
CA PRO A 45 22.81 -13.67 5.02
C PRO A 45 24.00 -12.74 5.28
N GLU A 46 25.00 -12.73 4.41
CA GLU A 46 26.17 -11.84 4.47
C GLU A 46 26.09 -10.69 3.45
N GLY A 47 24.88 -10.41 2.95
CA GLY A 47 24.65 -9.36 1.93
C GLY A 47 25.06 -9.76 0.50
N THR A 48 25.56 -10.97 0.31
CA THR A 48 25.88 -11.55 -1.02
C THR A 48 24.97 -12.73 -1.29
N TRP A 49 24.41 -12.81 -2.49
CA TRP A 49 23.58 -13.93 -2.92
C TRP A 49 24.34 -15.25 -2.83
N VAL A 50 23.76 -16.23 -2.11
CA VAL A 50 24.26 -17.60 -1.99
C VAL A 50 23.20 -18.53 -2.57
N PRO A 51 23.39 -19.03 -3.81
CA PRO A 51 22.43 -19.95 -4.41
C PRO A 51 22.39 -21.26 -3.63
N SER A 52 21.19 -21.83 -3.50
CA SER A 52 21.00 -23.13 -2.86
C SER A 52 21.34 -24.31 -3.78
N THR A 53 21.50 -24.05 -5.07
CA THR A 53 21.74 -25.05 -6.12
C THR A 53 23.09 -24.84 -6.82
N ALA A 54 23.71 -25.92 -7.30
CA ALA A 54 25.04 -25.88 -7.92
C ALA A 54 25.03 -25.55 -9.42
N GLY A 55 23.93 -25.85 -10.13
CA GLY A 55 23.85 -25.68 -11.58
C GLY A 55 23.33 -24.29 -11.99
N LEU A 56 23.96 -23.66 -13.00
CA LEU A 56 23.57 -22.31 -13.45
C LEU A 56 22.08 -22.21 -13.86
N PHE A 57 21.53 -23.23 -14.51
CA PHE A 57 20.11 -23.24 -14.88
C PHE A 57 19.19 -23.30 -13.65
N ASP A 58 19.57 -24.07 -12.63
CA ASP A 58 18.82 -24.17 -11.37
C ASP A 58 18.91 -22.86 -10.59
N GLN A 59 20.08 -22.23 -10.54
CA GLN A 59 20.30 -20.91 -9.95
C GLN A 59 19.46 -19.83 -10.64
N MET A 60 19.36 -19.90 -11.98
CA MET A 60 18.50 -18.99 -12.74
C MET A 60 17.03 -19.21 -12.37
N ALA A 61 16.56 -20.45 -12.29
CA ALA A 61 15.20 -20.76 -11.86
C ALA A 61 14.91 -20.28 -10.42
N GLU A 62 15.86 -20.50 -9.50
CA GLU A 62 15.82 -20.00 -8.12
C GLU A 62 15.70 -18.47 -8.08
N SER A 63 16.50 -17.75 -8.87
CA SER A 63 16.44 -16.29 -8.95
C SER A 63 15.10 -15.77 -9.46
N MET A 64 14.51 -16.45 -10.45
CA MET A 64 13.18 -16.08 -10.98
C MET A 64 12.09 -16.28 -9.94
N GLN A 65 12.19 -17.35 -9.14
CA GLN A 65 11.25 -17.61 -8.04
C GLN A 65 11.36 -16.55 -6.94
N LEU A 66 12.58 -16.15 -6.58
CA LEU A 66 12.85 -15.06 -5.63
C LEU A 66 12.23 -13.74 -6.10
N VAL A 67 12.51 -13.36 -7.35
CA VAL A 67 11.96 -12.14 -7.96
C VAL A 67 10.43 -12.17 -7.93
N ALA A 68 9.83 -13.32 -8.25
CA ALA A 68 8.39 -13.49 -8.19
C ALA A 68 7.83 -13.37 -6.76
N GLU A 69 8.52 -13.93 -5.76
CA GLU A 69 8.15 -13.80 -4.34
C GLU A 69 8.15 -12.35 -3.88
N VAL A 70 9.24 -11.62 -4.12
CA VAL A 70 9.36 -10.19 -3.77
C VAL A 70 8.33 -9.35 -4.52
N SER A 71 8.11 -9.63 -5.81
CA SER A 71 7.12 -8.92 -6.63
C SER A 71 5.70 -9.12 -6.10
N ARG A 72 5.34 -10.33 -5.65
CA ARG A 72 4.02 -10.60 -5.05
C ARG A 72 3.84 -9.81 -3.76
N ALA A 73 4.84 -9.78 -2.88
CA ALA A 73 4.81 -9.00 -1.65
C ALA A 73 4.63 -7.50 -1.94
N LEU A 74 5.42 -6.94 -2.86
CA LEU A 74 5.30 -5.54 -3.28
C LEU A 74 3.92 -5.22 -3.87
N ASN A 75 3.39 -6.09 -4.72
CA ASN A 75 2.08 -5.88 -5.32
C ASN A 75 0.95 -5.96 -4.30
N HIS A 76 1.04 -6.87 -3.32
CA HIS A 76 0.10 -6.94 -2.21
C HIS A 76 0.11 -5.64 -1.39
N THR A 77 1.29 -5.17 -0.97
CA THR A 77 1.45 -3.91 -0.22
C THR A 77 0.94 -2.71 -1.01
N ARG A 78 1.30 -2.59 -2.30
CA ARG A 78 0.80 -1.52 -3.18
C ARG A 78 -0.72 -1.53 -3.32
N ALA A 79 -1.32 -2.70 -3.46
CA ALA A 79 -2.78 -2.83 -3.52
C ALA A 79 -3.44 -2.40 -2.21
N GLY A 80 -2.86 -2.78 -1.07
CA GLY A 80 -3.30 -2.32 0.26
C GLY A 80 -3.23 -0.80 0.42
N ILE A 81 -2.09 -0.19 0.10
CA ILE A 81 -1.91 1.28 0.16
C ILE A 81 -2.90 2.00 -0.76
N ARG A 82 -3.17 1.46 -1.95
CA ARG A 82 -4.20 2.01 -2.85
C ARG A 82 -5.59 1.96 -2.25
N ARG A 83 -5.95 0.88 -1.54
CA ARG A 83 -7.24 0.77 -0.82
C ARG A 83 -7.35 1.80 0.29
N VAL A 84 -6.29 1.96 1.11
CA VAL A 84 -6.20 3.00 2.14
C VAL A 84 -6.47 4.39 1.53
N GLY A 85 -5.73 4.76 0.48
CA GLY A 85 -5.95 6.04 -0.21
C GLY A 85 -7.32 6.12 -0.91
N GLY A 86 -7.89 5.01 -1.34
CA GLY A 86 -9.24 4.93 -1.90
C GLY A 86 -10.31 5.30 -0.88
N ARG A 87 -10.23 4.73 0.33
CA ARG A 87 -11.14 5.06 1.44
C ARG A 87 -11.03 6.54 1.85
N ALA A 88 -9.81 7.08 1.93
CA ALA A 88 -9.60 8.50 2.23
C ALA A 88 -10.26 9.41 1.17
N ARG A 89 -10.09 9.08 -0.12
CA ARG A 89 -10.76 9.84 -1.20
C ARG A 89 -12.27 9.74 -1.14
N GLN A 90 -12.81 8.56 -0.80
CA GLN A 90 -14.25 8.38 -0.66
C GLN A 90 -14.80 9.28 0.46
N ARG A 91 -14.16 9.31 1.62
CA ARG A 91 -14.59 10.18 2.74
C ARG A 91 -14.49 11.67 2.39
N LEU A 92 -13.44 12.08 1.66
CA LEU A 92 -13.33 13.45 1.16
C LEU A 92 -14.48 13.78 0.19
N TYR A 93 -14.78 12.87 -0.73
CA TYR A 93 -15.90 13.02 -1.66
C TYR A 93 -17.23 13.15 -0.90
N ASP A 94 -17.52 12.25 0.03
CA ASP A 94 -18.77 12.28 0.81
C ASP A 94 -18.93 13.60 1.60
N ARG A 95 -17.83 14.12 2.16
CA ARG A 95 -17.78 15.40 2.88
C ARG A 95 -18.06 16.60 1.97
N VAL A 96 -17.51 16.59 0.76
CA VAL A 96 -17.64 17.68 -0.22
C VAL A 96 -18.98 17.63 -0.96
N SER A 97 -19.51 16.44 -1.21
CA SER A 97 -20.72 16.20 -2.02
C SER A 97 -22.03 16.34 -1.26
N GLY A 98 -22.02 16.45 0.07
CA GLY A 98 -23.21 16.79 0.86
C GLY A 98 -24.37 15.78 0.78
N THR A 99 -24.12 14.53 0.42
CA THR A 99 -25.09 13.43 0.58
C THR A 99 -25.23 13.07 2.06
N HIS A 100 -26.38 13.15 2.74
CA HIS A 100 -27.74 13.56 2.40
C HIS A 100 -28.42 13.96 3.73
N GLU A 101 -29.48 14.75 3.65
CA GLU A 101 -30.20 15.49 4.71
C GLU A 101 -30.43 14.78 6.07
N GLY A 102 -30.41 15.60 7.12
CA GLY A 102 -30.59 15.23 8.53
C GLY A 102 -32.03 14.82 8.92
N PRO A 103 -32.29 14.68 10.24
CA PRO A 103 -33.50 14.05 10.74
C PRO A 103 -34.72 14.94 10.49
N THR A 104 -35.74 14.41 9.82
CA THR A 104 -37.11 14.95 9.92
C THR A 104 -37.62 14.70 11.34
N GLY A 105 -37.43 15.70 12.20
CA GLY A 105 -38.14 15.83 13.47
C GLY A 105 -39.65 16.01 13.25
N PRO A 106 -40.47 15.81 14.31
CA PRO A 106 -41.86 15.42 14.21
C PRO A 106 -42.80 16.61 13.93
N ALA A 107 -43.93 16.31 13.28
CA ALA A 107 -45.15 17.11 13.29
C ALA A 107 -46.31 16.22 13.73
#